data_AF-A0A4Z2DBA5-F1
#
_entry.id   AF-A0A4Z2DBA5-F1
#
_cell.length_a   1.000
_cell.length_b   1.000
_cell.length_c   1.000
_cell.angle_alpha   90.00
_cell.angle_beta   90.00
_cell.angle_gamma   90.00
#
_symmetry.space_group_name_H-M   'P 1'
#
loop_
_entity.id
_entity.type
_entity.pdbx_description
1 polymer ?
#
loop_
_entity_poly.entity_id
_entity_poly.type
_entity_poly.pdbx_seq_one_letter_code
_entity_poly.pdbx_strand_id
1 'polypeptide(L)'
;MKTLATVFISPTRLCRCADSLCLPGSSLCKPVLSVQFSTGKYDSENDKPIDMPDPYLKPKKKCFICEKNIPLDYKNVRLLSQFVSPYTGRIYGRHITGMCIPMQKRISQLITRSRQFGN
;
A
#
# COMPACT_ATOMS: atom_id res chain seq x y z
N MET A 1 -46.93 14.15 19.41
CA MET A 1 -46.79 14.66 20.79
C MET A 1 -46.14 13.55 21.60
N LYS A 2 -44.96 13.84 22.19
CA LYS A 2 -44.34 13.23 23.39
C LYS A 2 -44.44 11.69 23.49
N THR A 3 -43.34 10.95 23.45
CA THR A 3 -42.47 10.82 24.63
C THR A 3 -41.03 10.42 24.27
N LEU A 4 -40.09 11.19 24.79
CA LEU A 4 -38.70 10.79 25.05
C LEU A 4 -38.71 9.70 26.14
N ALA A 5 -38.01 8.59 25.90
CA ALA A 5 -37.62 7.64 26.93
C ALA A 5 -36.11 7.45 26.85
N THR A 6 -35.41 8.29 27.59
CA THR A 6 -34.02 8.13 28.03
C THR A 6 -33.91 6.86 28.86
N VAL A 7 -33.25 5.82 28.33
CA VAL A 7 -32.92 4.64 29.14
C VAL A 7 -31.56 4.86 29.80
N PHE A 8 -31.66 4.86 31.12
CA PHE A 8 -30.62 5.06 32.11
C PHE A 8 -29.40 4.16 31.92
N ILE A 9 -28.23 4.80 31.92
CA ILE A 9 -26.95 4.19 32.25
C ILE A 9 -27.03 3.75 33.71
N SER A 10 -27.03 2.43 33.97
CA SER A 10 -26.83 1.88 35.31
C SER A 10 -25.40 1.35 35.43
N PRO A 11 -24.61 1.81 36.40
CA PRO A 11 -23.25 1.33 36.64
C PRO A 11 -23.33 0.08 37.50
N THR A 12 -23.34 -1.10 36.89
CA THR A 12 -23.13 -2.33 37.65
C THR A 12 -21.69 -2.36 38.12
N ARG A 13 -21.51 -2.24 39.44
CA ARG A 13 -20.28 -2.43 40.22
C ARG A 13 -19.41 -3.54 39.63
N LEU A 14 -18.32 -3.16 38.95
CA LEU A 14 -17.19 -4.06 38.77
C LEU A 14 -16.47 -4.14 40.12
N CYS A 15 -16.67 -5.25 40.82
CA CYS A 15 -15.88 -5.59 41.99
C CYS A 15 -14.43 -5.77 41.54
N ARG A 16 -13.53 -4.90 42.02
CA ARG A 16 -12.08 -5.10 41.90
C ARG A 16 -11.70 -6.28 42.79
N CYS A 17 -11.39 -7.42 42.18
CA CYS A 17 -10.50 -8.40 42.77
C CYS A 17 -9.21 -8.34 41.97
N ALA A 18 -8.11 -8.05 42.67
CA ALA A 18 -6.77 -8.09 42.08
C ALA A 18 -6.52 -9.50 41.56
N ASP A 19 -6.16 -9.60 40.28
CA ASP A 19 -5.55 -10.75 39.62
C ASP A 19 -6.30 -12.08 39.71
N SER A 20 -7.48 -12.19 39.08
CA SER A 20 -7.91 -13.38 38.28
C SER A 20 -9.39 -13.35 37.89
N LEU A 21 -9.69 -13.78 36.66
CA LEU A 21 -11.04 -14.09 36.20
C LEU A 21 -11.30 -15.59 36.42
N CYS A 22 -12.30 -15.93 37.24
CA CYS A 22 -12.77 -17.31 37.38
C CYS A 22 -13.95 -17.56 36.43
N LEU A 23 -13.89 -18.62 35.62
CA LEU A 23 -15.09 -19.23 35.01
C LEU A 23 -15.56 -20.41 35.88
N PRO A 24 -16.89 -20.63 36.00
CA PRO A 24 -17.44 -21.71 36.82
C PRO A 24 -17.27 -23.07 36.15
N GLY A 25 -16.84 -24.08 36.92
CA GLY A 25 -17.10 -25.49 36.58
C GLY A 25 -15.91 -26.41 36.27
N SER A 26 -14.71 -26.19 36.79
CA SER A 26 -13.70 -27.26 36.86
C SER A 26 -12.73 -27.05 38.03
N SER A 27 -12.50 -28.11 38.82
CA SER A 27 -11.75 -28.10 40.08
C SER A 27 -10.24 -28.21 39.92
N LEU A 28 -9.66 -27.84 38.77
CA LEU A 28 -8.22 -27.89 38.55
C LEU A 28 -7.71 -26.52 38.04
N CYS A 29 -7.46 -25.62 38.98
CA CYS A 29 -6.61 -24.46 38.73
C CYS A 29 -5.18 -24.97 38.50
N LYS A 30 -4.78 -25.14 37.24
CA LYS A 30 -3.35 -25.31 36.93
C LYS A 30 -2.69 -23.94 37.06
N PRO A 31 -1.55 -23.83 37.77
CA PRO A 31 -0.82 -22.58 37.85
C PRO A 31 -0.43 -22.17 36.42
N VAL A 32 -0.66 -20.89 36.12
CA VAL A 32 -0.09 -20.23 34.95
C VAL A 32 1.39 -20.59 34.93
N LEU A 33 1.84 -21.07 33.77
CA LEU A 33 3.21 -21.45 33.48
C LEU A 33 4.16 -20.47 34.20
N SER A 34 4.92 -20.94 35.18
CA SER A 34 5.99 -20.15 35.79
C SER A 34 7.07 -19.99 34.74
N VAL A 35 6.89 -19.02 33.85
CA VAL A 35 7.93 -18.58 32.92
C VAL A 35 9.02 -17.99 33.81
N GLN A 36 10.07 -18.78 34.04
CA GLN A 36 11.29 -18.26 34.64
C GLN A 36 11.90 -17.31 33.61
N PHE A 37 11.64 -16.02 33.78
CA PHE A 37 12.30 -14.96 33.04
C PHE A 37 13.76 -14.99 33.47
N SER A 38 14.60 -15.66 32.69
CA SER A 38 16.04 -15.58 32.86
C SER A 38 16.43 -14.12 32.68
N THR A 39 16.89 -13.48 33.76
CA THR A 39 17.55 -12.18 33.69
C THR A 39 18.92 -12.39 33.05
N GLY A 40 18.93 -12.74 31.76
CA GLY A 40 20.11 -12.60 30.93
C GLY A 40 20.48 -11.13 30.96
N LYS A 41 21.73 -10.83 31.32
CA LYS A 41 22.25 -9.46 31.27
C LYS A 41 22.13 -8.99 29.82
N TYR A 42 21.17 -8.10 29.57
CA TYR A 42 21.00 -7.41 28.30
C TYR A 42 21.95 -6.23 28.31
N ASP A 43 23.06 -6.35 27.60
CA ASP A 43 23.97 -5.23 27.37
C ASP A 43 23.31 -4.28 26.36
N SER A 44 22.77 -3.16 26.85
CA SER A 44 22.04 -2.13 26.08
C SER A 44 22.83 -1.52 24.90
N GLU A 45 24.12 -1.82 24.81
CA GLU A 45 25.01 -1.44 23.72
C GLU A 45 24.68 -2.19 22.42
N ASN A 46 24.18 -3.42 22.51
CA ASN A 46 23.93 -4.30 21.37
C ASN A 46 22.56 -4.08 20.69
N ASP A 47 21.61 -3.43 21.38
CA ASP A 47 20.28 -3.07 20.86
C ASP A 47 20.24 -1.66 20.23
N LYS A 48 21.41 -1.03 20.04
CA LYS A 48 21.50 0.28 19.38
C LYS A 48 21.15 0.13 17.89
N PRO A 49 20.42 1.11 17.30
CA PRO A 49 20.16 1.10 15.86
C PRO A 49 21.47 1.09 15.07
N ILE A 50 21.53 0.24 14.05
CA ILE A 50 22.64 0.18 13.09
C ILE A 50 22.30 1.10 11.92
N ASP A 51 23.29 1.83 11.40
CA ASP A 51 23.14 2.58 10.15
C ASP A 51 23.17 1.61 8.97
N MET A 52 22.00 1.39 8.35
CA MET A 52 21.79 0.51 7.22
C MET A 52 20.84 1.19 6.22
N PRO A 53 21.00 1.00 4.90
CA PRO A 53 19.98 1.44 3.94
C PRO A 53 18.61 0.84 4.29
N ASP A 54 17.55 1.61 4.10
CA ASP A 54 16.18 1.21 4.45
C ASP A 54 15.79 -0.13 3.81
N PRO A 55 15.65 -1.22 4.59
CA PRO A 55 15.31 -2.54 4.06
C PRO A 55 13.85 -2.64 3.60
N TYR A 56 13.00 -1.68 3.97
CA TYR A 56 11.58 -1.64 3.61
C TYR A 56 11.32 -0.79 2.35
N LEU A 57 12.36 -0.25 1.73
CA LEU A 57 12.25 0.58 0.54
C LEU A 57 11.71 -0.21 -0.65
N LYS A 58 10.51 0.19 -1.13
CA LYS A 58 9.91 -0.41 -2.33
C LYS A 58 10.64 0.05 -3.59
N PRO A 59 10.75 -0.82 -4.61
CA PRO A 59 11.35 -0.41 -5.88
C PRO A 59 10.53 0.69 -6.55
N LYS A 60 11.23 1.58 -7.26
CA LYS A 60 10.59 2.68 -8.00
C LYS A 60 9.68 2.12 -9.08
N LYS A 61 8.44 2.62 -9.15
CA LYS A 61 7.48 2.28 -10.20
C LYS A 61 8.00 2.75 -11.55
N LYS A 62 7.93 1.87 -12.55
CA LYS A 62 8.34 2.16 -13.94
C LYS A 62 7.11 2.28 -14.83
N CYS A 63 7.27 2.96 -15.97
CA CYS A 63 6.25 3.00 -17.01
C CYS A 63 6.22 1.68 -17.78
N PHE A 64 5.10 1.32 -18.40
CA PHE A 64 4.94 0.08 -19.19
C PHE A 64 6.06 -0.11 -20.22
N ILE A 65 6.40 0.96 -20.96
CA ILE A 65 7.44 0.92 -22.00
C ILE A 65 8.84 0.78 -21.40
N CYS A 66 9.09 1.46 -20.28
CA CYS A 66 10.35 1.45 -19.54
C CYS A 66 10.61 0.08 -18.91
N GLU A 67 9.55 -0.61 -18.49
CA GLU A 67 9.63 -1.93 -17.87
C GLU A 67 9.85 -3.02 -18.91
N LYS A 68 9.19 -2.92 -20.06
CA LYS A 68 9.30 -3.90 -21.16
C LYS A 68 10.41 -3.60 -22.17
N ASN A 69 11.09 -2.46 -22.06
CA ASN A 69 12.14 -1.99 -22.99
C ASN A 69 11.72 -2.07 -24.47
N ILE A 70 10.50 -1.63 -24.77
CA ILE A 70 9.95 -1.73 -26.13
C ILE A 70 10.55 -0.61 -27.01
N PRO A 71 11.10 -0.93 -28.20
CA PRO A 71 11.58 0.08 -29.14
C PRO A 71 10.42 0.92 -29.68
N LEU A 72 10.61 2.24 -29.68
CA LEU A 72 9.60 3.24 -30.05
C LEU A 72 9.95 3.85 -31.41
N ASP A 73 9.22 3.42 -32.44
CA ASP A 73 9.35 3.92 -33.81
C ASP A 73 8.04 4.55 -34.29
N TYR A 74 8.15 5.59 -35.12
CA TYR A 74 7.00 6.25 -35.74
C TYR A 74 6.31 5.38 -36.79
N LYS A 75 6.99 4.36 -37.30
CA LYS A 75 6.46 3.39 -38.27
C LYS A 75 5.48 2.40 -37.64
N ASN A 76 5.59 2.19 -36.32
CA ASN A 76 4.79 1.20 -35.60
C ASN A 76 3.41 1.77 -35.23
N VAL A 77 2.53 1.90 -36.22
CA VAL A 77 1.20 2.49 -36.06
C VAL A 77 0.36 1.75 -35.00
N ARG A 78 0.48 0.42 -34.93
CA ARG A 78 -0.27 -0.42 -33.96
C ARG A 78 0.04 -0.08 -32.51
N LEU A 79 1.29 0.25 -32.19
CA LEU A 79 1.67 0.64 -30.84
C LEU A 79 1.22 2.07 -30.53
N LEU A 80 1.39 2.99 -31.50
CA LEU A 80 1.05 4.40 -31.32
C LEU A 80 -0.47 4.65 -31.26
N SER A 81 -1.28 3.83 -31.97
CA SER A 81 -2.74 3.93 -31.94
C SER A 81 -3.32 3.71 -30.55
N GLN A 82 -2.65 2.93 -29.69
CA GLN A 82 -3.10 2.69 -28.32
C GLN A 82 -3.13 3.97 -27.47
N PHE A 83 -2.30 4.97 -27.81
CA PHE A 83 -2.20 6.23 -27.07
C PHE A 83 -3.10 7.34 -27.62
N VAL A 84 -3.94 7.01 -28.61
CA VAL A 84 -4.81 7.95 -29.31
C VAL A 84 -6.27 7.52 -29.15
N SER A 85 -7.17 8.50 -28.99
CA SER A 85 -8.61 8.24 -29.00
C SER A 85 -9.08 7.74 -30.37
N PRO A 86 -9.81 6.62 -30.45
CA PRO A 86 -10.27 6.08 -31.73
C PRO A 86 -11.28 6.99 -32.44
N TYR A 87 -12.08 7.76 -31.68
CA TYR A 87 -13.12 8.62 -32.25
C TYR A 87 -12.60 10.03 -32.57
N THR A 88 -11.82 10.63 -31.67
CA THR A 88 -11.42 12.05 -31.81
C THR A 88 -9.99 12.20 -32.35
N GLY A 89 -9.17 11.16 -32.34
CA GLY A 89 -7.75 11.26 -32.71
C GLY A 89 -6.93 12.11 -31.73
N ARG A 90 -7.44 12.42 -30.53
CA ARG A 90 -6.68 13.17 -29.50
C ARG A 90 -5.72 12.22 -28.77
N ILE A 91 -4.53 12.70 -28.46
CA ILE A 91 -3.54 11.94 -27.68
C ILE A 91 -3.97 11.95 -26.21
N TYR A 92 -4.00 10.79 -25.57
CA TYR A 92 -4.36 10.69 -24.15
C TYR A 92 -3.32 11.37 -23.26
N GLY A 93 -3.77 11.95 -22.15
CA GLY A 93 -2.90 12.59 -21.15
C GLY A 93 -2.21 11.59 -20.22
N ARG A 94 -1.24 12.08 -19.43
CA ARG A 94 -0.45 11.28 -18.48
C ARG A 94 -1.31 10.55 -17.43
N HIS A 95 -2.40 11.18 -16.98
CA HIS A 95 -3.29 10.59 -15.96
C HIS A 95 -4.02 9.34 -16.47
N ILE A 96 -4.13 9.17 -17.80
CA ILE A 96 -4.75 8.00 -18.43
C ILE A 96 -3.66 6.96 -18.74
N THR A 97 -2.58 7.38 -19.41
CA THR A 97 -1.55 6.44 -19.89
C THR A 97 -0.62 5.93 -18.79
N GLY A 98 -0.49 6.65 -17.67
CA GLY A 98 0.42 6.28 -16.58
C GLY A 98 1.91 6.35 -16.93
N MET A 99 2.26 7.10 -17.99
CA MET A 99 3.63 7.16 -18.49
C MET A 99 4.54 8.13 -17.72
N CYS A 100 5.85 7.88 -17.79
CA CYS A 100 6.86 8.86 -17.37
C CYS A 100 6.78 10.10 -18.26
N ILE A 101 7.07 11.28 -17.70
CA ILE A 101 7.10 12.56 -18.42
C ILE A 101 7.97 12.51 -19.70
N PRO A 102 9.23 12.00 -19.66
CA PRO A 102 10.06 11.93 -20.87
C PRO A 102 9.45 11.02 -21.94
N MET A 103 8.87 9.88 -21.54
CA MET A 103 8.27 8.94 -22.47
C MET A 103 6.99 9.49 -23.10
N GLN A 104 6.17 10.21 -22.32
CA GLN A 104 4.97 10.87 -22.84
C GLN A 104 5.33 11.90 -23.93
N LYS A 105 6.37 12.71 -23.69
CA LYS A 105 6.90 13.65 -24.71
C LYS A 105 7.38 12.91 -25.95
N ARG A 106 8.17 11.85 -25.78
CA ARG A 106 8.68 11.05 -26.90
C ARG A 106 7.57 10.43 -27.73
N ILE A 107 6.53 9.88 -27.10
CA ILE A 107 5.35 9.36 -27.80
C ILE A 107 4.61 10.45 -28.55
N SER A 108 4.38 11.61 -27.93
CA SER A 108 3.70 12.72 -28.62
C SER A 108 4.44 13.15 -29.88
N GLN A 109 5.77 13.22 -29.84
CA GLN A 109 6.60 13.53 -31.01
C GLN A 109 6.51 12.45 -32.08
N LEU A 110 6.54 11.18 -31.70
CA LEU A 110 6.41 10.05 -32.63
C LEU A 110 5.03 10.03 -33.29
N ILE A 111 3.95 10.26 -32.54
CA ILE A 111 2.59 10.33 -33.09
C ILE A 111 2.48 11.49 -34.08
N THR A 112 2.99 12.68 -33.73
CA THR A 112 3.00 13.83 -34.63
C THR A 112 3.80 13.52 -35.90
N ARG A 113 4.96 12.87 -35.76
CA ARG A 113 5.77 12.41 -36.89
C ARG A 113 5.00 11.41 -37.76
N SER A 114 4.38 10.39 -37.19
CA SER A 114 3.58 9.40 -37.93
C SER A 114 2.44 10.04 -38.72
N ARG A 115 1.81 11.10 -38.20
CA ARG A 115 0.75 11.85 -38.90
C ARG A 115 1.28 12.65 -40.09
N GLN A 116 2.47 13.23 -39.95
CA GLN A 116 3.09 14.06 -40.99
C GLN A 116 3.60 13.20 -42.15
N PHE A 117 4.34 12.14 -41.83
CA PHE A 117 4.92 11.22 -42.82
C PHE A 117 3.92 10.12 -43.19
N GLY A 118 2.62 10.45 -43.26
CA GLY A 118 1.52 9.49 -43.38
C GLY A 118 1.89 8.25 -44.19
N ASN A 119 1.69 7.09 -43.58
CA ASN A 119 1.64 5.84 -44.33
C ASN A 119 0.34 5.78 -45.13
#